data_AF-A0A2E8LF17-F1
#
_entry.id   AF-A0A2E8LF17-F1
#
_cell.length_a   1.000
_cell.length_b   1.000
_cell.length_c   1.000
_cell.angle_alpha   90.00
_cell.angle_beta   90.00
_cell.angle_gamma   90.00
#
_symmetry.space_group_name_H-M   'P 1'
#
loop_
_entity.id
_entity.type
_entity.pdbx_description
1 polymer ?
#
loop_
_entity_poly.entity_id
_entity_poly.type
_entity_poly.pdbx_seq_one_letter_code
_entity_poly.pdbx_strand_id
1 'polypeptide(L)'
;MTTNRGPQRIDTSLEKLLGNLNAPSVDVLDIIFRSWSSIVGPDLAEHTKPGSIDGDLLTVAADDPTWAAEFRWLEREVVARLAEVTGSDRIRRLHVRVSRVS
;
A
#
# COMPACT_ATOMS: atom_id res chain seq x y z
N MET A 1 -37.53 -24.93 -40.50
CA MET A 1 -36.09 -24.98 -40.82
C MET A 1 -35.38 -24.03 -39.85
N THR A 2 -34.23 -24.48 -39.30
CA THR A 2 -33.19 -23.76 -38.51
C THR A 2 -33.61 -23.21 -37.12
N THR A 3 -33.26 -23.89 -36.00
CA THR A 3 -32.05 -23.73 -35.13
C THR A 3 -32.21 -22.55 -34.15
N ASN A 4 -31.77 -22.49 -32.89
CA ASN A 4 -30.77 -23.23 -32.13
C ASN A 4 -30.88 -22.78 -30.65
N ARG A 5 -30.94 -23.76 -29.72
CA ARG A 5 -30.32 -23.80 -28.38
C ARG A 5 -30.22 -22.52 -27.52
N GLY A 6 -31.07 -22.46 -26.50
CA GLY A 6 -30.73 -22.38 -25.06
C GLY A 6 -30.03 -21.11 -24.51
N PRO A 7 -30.30 -20.73 -23.25
CA PRO A 7 -29.67 -19.57 -22.61
C PRO A 7 -28.18 -19.87 -22.35
N GLN A 8 -27.30 -19.43 -23.25
CA GLN A 8 -25.87 -19.47 -23.01
C GLN A 8 -25.42 -18.22 -22.24
N ARG A 9 -25.35 -18.42 -20.91
CA ARG A 9 -24.39 -17.84 -19.97
C ARG A 9 -24.31 -16.31 -19.93
N ILE A 10 -25.38 -15.67 -19.46
CA ILE A 10 -25.24 -14.42 -18.70
C ILE A 10 -24.76 -14.79 -17.28
N ASP A 11 -23.58 -15.38 -17.17
CA ASP A 11 -23.02 -15.82 -15.89
C ASP A 11 -21.52 -15.53 -15.92
N THR A 12 -20.84 -15.97 -16.99
CA THR A 12 -19.38 -15.86 -17.12
C THR A 12 -18.87 -14.47 -17.53
N SER A 13 -19.76 -13.53 -17.84
CA SER A 13 -19.41 -12.12 -18.11
C SER A 13 -19.73 -11.21 -16.92
N LEU A 14 -20.70 -11.58 -16.08
CA LEU A 14 -20.99 -10.83 -14.85
C LEU A 14 -20.00 -11.22 -13.74
N GLU A 15 -19.59 -12.48 -13.65
CA GLU A 15 -18.55 -12.92 -12.70
C GLU A 15 -17.18 -12.26 -12.96
N LYS A 16 -16.83 -11.97 -14.22
CA LYS A 16 -15.59 -11.25 -14.55
C LYS A 16 -15.65 -9.76 -14.20
N LEU A 17 -16.84 -9.17 -14.19
CA LEU A 17 -17.06 -7.79 -13.74
C LEU A 17 -17.18 -7.71 -12.21
N LEU A 18 -17.74 -8.74 -11.55
CA LEU A 18 -17.77 -8.88 -10.10
C LEU A 18 -16.39 -9.21 -9.51
N GLY A 19 -15.53 -9.95 -10.24
CA GLY A 19 -14.12 -10.12 -9.89
C GLY A 19 -13.28 -8.83 -10.01
N ASN A 20 -13.77 -7.85 -10.78
CA ASN A 20 -13.18 -6.50 -10.84
C ASN A 20 -13.92 -5.50 -9.94
N LEU A 21 -14.97 -5.93 -9.26
CA LEU A 21 -15.57 -5.26 -8.12
C LEU A 21 -14.98 -5.89 -6.85
N ASN A 22 -13.66 -6.02 -6.81
CA ASN A 22 -12.99 -6.21 -5.53
C ASN A 22 -13.48 -5.05 -4.65
N ALA A 23 -14.15 -5.42 -3.56
CA ALA A 23 -14.57 -4.53 -2.48
C ALA A 23 -13.50 -3.44 -2.29
N PRO A 24 -13.91 -2.17 -2.07
CA PRO A 24 -13.05 -1.01 -2.21
C PRO A 24 -11.70 -1.36 -1.64
N SER A 25 -10.65 -1.32 -2.46
CA SER A 25 -9.31 -1.18 -1.93
C SER A 25 -9.44 0.03 -1.02
N VAL A 26 -9.62 -0.20 0.28
CA VAL A 26 -9.24 0.79 1.26
C VAL A 26 -7.82 1.09 0.82
N ASP A 27 -7.63 2.28 0.26
CA ASP A 27 -6.43 2.60 -0.49
C ASP A 27 -5.27 2.22 0.44
N VAL A 28 -4.43 1.25 0.07
CA VAL A 28 -3.43 0.70 1.01
C VAL A 28 -2.61 1.84 1.60
N LEU A 29 -2.42 2.89 0.81
CA LEU A 29 -1.84 4.15 1.21
C LEU A 29 -2.62 4.86 2.35
N ASP A 30 -3.94 4.92 2.28
CA ASP A 30 -4.81 5.50 3.29
C ASP A 30 -4.74 4.75 4.63
N ILE A 31 -4.68 3.42 4.63
CA ILE A 31 -4.37 2.64 5.85
C ILE A 31 -3.00 3.01 6.39
N ILE A 32 -1.98 3.06 5.53
CA ILE A 32 -0.62 3.41 5.92
C ILE A 32 -0.57 4.81 6.54
N PHE A 33 -1.27 5.79 5.94
CA PHE A 33 -1.35 7.16 6.47
C PHE A 33 -2.00 7.19 7.86
N ARG A 34 -3.13 6.49 8.05
CA ARG A 34 -3.85 6.47 9.34
C ARG A 34 -3.09 5.70 10.42
N SER A 35 -2.36 4.66 10.03
CA SER A 35 -1.68 3.74 10.96
C SER A 35 -0.17 3.96 11.03
N TRP A 36 0.37 5.05 10.45
CA TRP A 36 1.80 5.28 10.34
C TRP A 36 2.54 5.19 11.67
N SER A 37 2.04 5.86 12.71
CA SER A 37 2.62 5.81 14.05
C SER A 37 2.61 4.41 14.68
N SER A 38 1.66 3.54 14.31
CA SER A 38 1.63 2.14 14.74
C SER A 38 2.59 1.25 13.94
N ILE A 39 2.95 1.68 12.72
CA ILE A 39 3.87 0.99 11.83
C ILE A 39 5.32 1.30 12.21
N VAL A 40 5.66 2.58 12.42
CA VAL A 40 7.04 3.02 12.60
C VAL A 40 7.39 3.43 14.03
N GLY A 41 6.39 3.58 14.90
CA GLY A 41 6.55 4.13 16.24
C GLY A 41 6.35 5.64 16.31
N PRO A 42 6.14 6.21 17.50
CA PRO A 42 5.81 7.62 17.68
C PRO A 42 6.95 8.57 17.27
N ASP A 43 8.18 8.32 17.70
CA ASP A 43 9.35 9.15 17.35
C ASP A 43 9.56 9.23 15.83
N LEU A 44 9.60 8.07 15.17
CA LEU A 44 9.82 8.00 13.73
C LEU A 44 8.65 8.64 12.95
N ALA A 45 7.40 8.52 13.45
CA ALA A 45 6.23 9.10 12.81
C ALA A 45 6.15 10.62 12.95
N GLU A 46 6.82 11.21 13.95
CA GLU A 46 6.92 12.66 14.09
C GLU A 46 7.80 13.27 12.97
N HIS A 47 8.86 12.54 12.61
CA HIS A 47 9.87 13.02 11.67
C HIS A 47 9.81 12.42 10.27
N THR A 48 8.90 11.46 10.06
CA THR A 48 8.72 10.79 8.77
C THR A 48 7.26 10.72 8.39
N LYS A 49 7.00 10.80 7.07
CA LYS A 49 5.65 10.74 6.51
C LYS A 49 5.63 9.79 5.33
N PRO A 50 4.63 8.90 5.23
CA PRO A 50 4.45 8.10 4.04
C PRO A 50 4.07 9.04 2.88
N GLY A 51 4.57 8.72 1.69
CA GLY A 51 4.41 9.52 0.48
C GLY A 51 3.51 8.82 -0.51
N SER A 52 4.11 8.33 -1.59
CA SER A 52 3.40 7.66 -2.68
C SER A 52 3.84 6.21 -2.79
N ILE A 53 2.94 5.37 -3.30
CA ILE A 53 3.24 3.98 -3.64
C ILE A 53 3.38 3.87 -5.16
N ASP A 54 4.52 3.34 -5.62
CA ASP A 54 4.77 2.98 -7.01
C ASP A 54 5.07 1.48 -7.08
N GLY A 55 4.11 0.68 -7.56
CA GLY A 55 4.23 -0.79 -7.57
C GLY A 55 4.38 -1.38 -6.17
N ASP A 56 5.59 -1.87 -5.86
CA ASP A 56 6.01 -2.45 -4.57
C ASP A 56 6.85 -1.50 -3.70
N LEU A 57 7.04 -0.25 -4.14
CA LEU A 57 7.86 0.76 -3.49
C LEU A 57 7.01 1.82 -2.78
N LEU A 58 7.20 1.97 -1.46
CA LEU A 58 6.65 3.10 -0.71
C LEU A 58 7.74 4.18 -0.55
N THR A 59 7.46 5.38 -1.02
CA THR A 59 8.31 6.55 -0.76
C THR A 59 7.98 7.14 0.60
N VAL A 60 8.99 7.44 1.40
CA VAL A 60 8.87 8.06 2.73
C VAL A 60 9.64 9.36 2.72
N ALA A 61 9.02 10.43 3.19
CA ALA A 61 9.67 11.71 3.41
C ALA A 61 10.17 11.77 4.85
N ALA A 62 11.45 12.10 5.06
CA ALA A 62 12.04 12.37 6.37
C ALA A 62 12.44 13.85 6.45
N ASP A 63 12.35 14.44 7.64
CA ASP A 63 12.68 15.84 7.86
C ASP A 63 14.19 16.13 7.64
N ASP A 64 15.06 15.25 8.14
CA ASP A 64 16.52 15.39 7.99
C ASP A 64 17.26 14.05 7.75
N PRO A 65 18.55 14.12 7.36
CA PRO A 65 19.35 12.94 7.04
C PRO A 65 19.52 11.95 8.19
N THR A 66 19.48 12.42 9.44
CA THR A 66 19.59 11.57 10.65
C THR A 66 18.41 10.61 10.73
N TRP A 67 17.18 11.12 10.65
CA TRP A 67 15.97 10.29 10.64
C TRP A 67 15.89 9.39 9.41
N ALA A 68 16.36 9.85 8.25
CA ALA A 68 16.45 9.00 7.07
C ALA A 68 17.40 7.80 7.26
N ALA A 69 18.51 7.99 7.97
CA ALA A 69 19.45 6.91 8.28
C ALA A 69 18.87 5.92 9.31
N GLU A 70 18.22 6.43 10.36
CA GLU A 70 17.55 5.61 11.37
C GLU A 70 16.43 4.77 10.74
N PHE A 71 15.59 5.39 9.92
CA PHE A 71 14.52 4.71 9.19
C PHE A 71 15.06 3.59 8.29
N ARG A 72 16.18 3.81 7.59
CA ARG A 72 16.82 2.77 6.75
C ARG A 72 17.29 1.57 7.56
N TRP A 73 17.74 1.79 8.80
CA TRP A 73 18.13 0.70 9.68
C TRP A 73 16.93 -0.15 10.10
N LEU A 74 15.78 0.48 10.29
CA LEU A 74 14.51 -0.15 10.64
C LEU A 74 13.70 -0.64 9.42
N GLU A 75 14.18 -0.45 8.19
CA GLU A 75 13.43 -0.72 6.95
C GLU A 75 12.79 -2.11 6.93
N ARG A 76 13.53 -3.16 7.31
CA ARG A 76 13.01 -4.53 7.32
C ARG A 76 11.88 -4.73 8.32
N GLU A 77 11.98 -4.10 9.50
CA GLU A 77 10.94 -4.16 10.52
C GLU A 77 9.70 -3.40 10.08
N VAL A 78 9.88 -2.21 9.50
CA VAL A 78 8.80 -1.40 8.94
C VAL A 78 8.06 -2.13 7.82
N VAL A 79 8.77 -2.78 6.89
CA VAL A 79 8.14 -3.58 5.81
C VAL A 79 7.33 -4.74 6.38
N ALA A 80 7.87 -5.47 7.37
CA ALA A 80 7.13 -6.54 8.02
C ALA A 80 5.85 -6.01 8.69
N ARG A 81 5.97 -4.89 9.40
CA ARG A 81 4.86 -4.24 10.09
C ARG A 81 3.80 -3.69 9.13
N LEU A 82 4.23 -3.14 7.99
CA LEU A 82 3.34 -2.72 6.91
C LEU A 82 2.49 -3.90 6.41
N ALA A 83 3.10 -5.06 6.20
CA ALA A 83 2.38 -6.25 5.73
C ALA A 83 1.36 -6.74 6.78
N GLU A 84 1.71 -6.70 8.06
CA GLU A 84 0.78 -7.06 9.15
C GLU A 84 -0.41 -6.09 9.25
N VAL A 85 -0.15 -4.79 9.20
CA VAL A 85 -1.18 -3.74 9.40
C VAL A 85 -2.10 -3.63 8.20
N THR A 86 -1.55 -3.69 6.98
CA THR A 86 -2.33 -3.57 5.74
C THR A 86 -2.96 -4.89 5.30
N GLY A 87 -2.52 -6.02 5.87
CA GLY A 87 -2.90 -7.35 5.40
C GLY A 87 -2.43 -7.65 3.98
N SER A 88 -1.43 -6.92 3.47
CA SER A 88 -0.96 -6.98 2.09
C SER A 88 0.56 -7.00 2.02
N ASP A 89 1.13 -7.95 1.27
CA ASP A 89 2.56 -8.01 0.97
C ASP A 89 2.97 -7.16 -0.25
N ARG A 90 2.10 -6.22 -0.64
CA ARG A 90 2.32 -5.36 -1.81
C ARG A 90 3.58 -4.51 -1.65
N ILE A 91 3.79 -3.92 -0.47
CA ILE A 91 4.95 -3.07 -0.22
C ILE A 91 6.11 -3.94 0.23
N ARG A 92 7.16 -3.97 -0.58
CA ARG A 92 8.36 -4.79 -0.34
C ARG A 92 9.63 -3.96 -0.23
N ARG A 93 9.56 -2.69 -0.64
CA ARG A 93 10.70 -1.78 -0.66
C ARG A 93 10.27 -0.43 -0.10
N LEU A 94 11.19 0.22 0.61
CA LEU A 94 11.02 1.59 1.07
C LEU A 94 12.06 2.48 0.40
N HIS A 95 11.65 3.68 0.02
CA HIS A 95 12.58 4.71 -0.44
C HIS A 95 12.42 5.95 0.42
N VAL A 96 13.39 6.19 1.30
CA VAL A 96 13.41 7.41 2.11
C VAL A 96 14.12 8.56 1.37
N ARG A 97 13.43 9.70 1.30
CA ARG A 97 13.96 10.97 0.79
C ARG A 97 13.94 12.01 1.90
N VAL A 98 14.94 12.88 1.93
CA VAL A 98 14.95 14.03 2.84
C VAL A 98 14.17 15.16 2.19
N SER A 99 13.05 15.57 2.79
CA SER A 99 12.31 16.76 2.38
C SER A 99 12.79 17.92 3.23
N ARG A 100 13.54 18.85 2.62
CA ARG A 100 13.95 20.08 3.30
C ARG A 100 12.71 20.94 3.51
N VAL A 101 12.08 20.81 4.67
CA VAL A 101 10.96 21.68 5.07
C VAL A 101 11.57 23.08 5.21
N SER A 102 11.22 23.97 4.29
CA SER A 102 11.67 25.37 4.28
C SER A 102 10.73 26.26 5.06
#